data_AF-A0A534NVT2-F1
#
_entry.id   AF-A0A534NVT2-F1
#
_cell.length_a   1.000
_cell.length_b   1.000
_cell.length_c   1.000
_cell.angle_alpha   90.00
_cell.angle_beta   90.00
_cell.angle_gamma   90.00
#
_symmetry.space_group_name_H-M   'P 1'
#
loop_
_entity.id
_entity.type
_entity.pdbx_description
1 polymer ?
#
loop_
_entity_poly.entity_id
_entity_poly.type
_entity_poly.pdbx_seq_one_letter_code
_entity_poly.pdbx_strand_id
1 'polypeptide(L)'
;MRYLLAAFAALAAWELFRYAALTAAKERLRKRTQRFAEAHGVRVDLFKFGGKQLVREELFNDLAVQRAMLAAAQAGELAEDVRRRVEEYIDEIVPAFSLSAYFEVGLKLAAAAVRSAYRPIIVKRPPDLPRDATAVFLINHRSNFDYVVVGWALAQRVAISYAVGEWARIFPLDALFRAFGGFFVRRGFPDPLYHTVLRRYLQLITRHGVTQGIFPEGGLTRDGALRAPKVGLLDGLLQLALDPAFDRELLFVPVGINYDRVLEDEALLAEKRGREHPPTVPEKLRGALRLLWIVPTRMVFNAFRAATGRLRRSGYAAVAFGEPIAVRALLARRGHLGPGAAAIPLPDDERRELAKDIARELMDRIARCIPATPVPLVARAMLELREAPYSRLAECVRDLREELGRASVPTSCAGGNRSKRSDRRAWWRPSKERSSDWRRRNSWSAWE
;
A
#
# COMPACT_ATOMS: atom_id res chain seq x y z
N MET A 1 7.66 -46.68 34.28
CA MET A 1 6.45 -46.68 33.43
C MET A 1 5.39 -45.66 33.89
N ARG A 2 4.93 -45.67 35.15
CA ARG A 2 3.89 -44.73 35.66
C ARG A 2 4.27 -43.24 35.55
N TYR A 3 5.52 -42.88 35.83
CA TYR A 3 5.99 -41.50 35.72
C TYR A 3 6.09 -41.01 34.26
N LEU A 4 6.43 -41.90 33.32
CA LEU A 4 6.44 -41.58 31.89
C LEU A 4 5.02 -41.37 31.35
N LEU A 5 4.06 -42.20 31.78
CA LEU A 5 2.64 -42.03 31.45
C LEU A 5 2.07 -40.72 32.00
N ALA A 6 2.43 -40.36 33.24
CA ALA A 6 2.02 -39.09 33.84
C ALA A 6 2.61 -37.87 33.10
N ALA A 7 3.88 -37.93 32.72
CA ALA A 7 4.52 -36.87 31.94
C ALA A 7 3.87 -36.72 30.55
N PHE A 8 3.56 -37.83 29.86
CA PHE A 8 2.90 -37.80 28.56
C PHE A 8 1.47 -37.26 28.66
N ALA A 9 0.72 -37.64 29.69
CA ALA A 9 -0.61 -37.12 29.95
C ALA A 9 -0.60 -35.60 30.27
N ALA A 10 0.38 -35.14 31.04
CA ALA A 10 0.56 -33.71 31.32
C ALA A 10 0.91 -32.91 30.05
N LEU A 11 1.77 -33.45 29.19
CA LEU A 11 2.12 -32.82 27.92
C LEU A 11 0.91 -32.76 26.97
N ALA A 12 0.14 -33.85 26.88
CA ALA A 12 -1.08 -33.89 26.09
C ALA A 12 -2.14 -32.91 26.62
N ALA A 13 -2.33 -32.82 27.94
CA ALA A 13 -3.23 -31.86 28.56
C ALA A 13 -2.79 -30.42 28.32
N TRP A 14 -1.48 -30.14 28.40
CA TRP A 14 -0.91 -28.83 28.08
C TRP A 14 -1.15 -28.46 26.61
N GLU A 15 -0.92 -29.39 25.68
CA GLU A 15 -1.17 -29.16 24.25
C GLU A 15 -2.66 -28.95 23.95
N LEU A 16 -3.55 -29.71 24.60
CA LEU A 16 -5.00 -29.53 24.46
C LEU A 16 -5.44 -28.17 25.00
N PHE A 17 -4.93 -27.76 26.17
CA PHE A 17 -5.20 -26.45 26.75
C PHE A 17 -4.64 -25.32 25.87
N ARG A 18 -3.40 -25.45 25.40
CA ARG A 18 -2.75 -24.49 24.49
C ARG A 18 -3.56 -24.34 23.20
N TYR A 19 -3.98 -25.46 22.61
CA TYR A 19 -4.84 -25.47 21.42
C TYR A 19 -6.19 -24.79 21.68
N ALA A 20 -6.88 -25.12 22.78
CA ALA A 20 -8.15 -24.53 23.14
C ALA A 20 -8.02 -23.02 23.44
N ALA A 21 -6.99 -22.60 24.17
CA ALA A 21 -6.70 -21.21 24.50
C ALA A 21 -6.36 -20.40 23.24
N LEU A 22 -5.51 -20.93 22.35
CA LEU A 22 -5.17 -20.29 21.08
C LEU A 22 -6.39 -20.19 20.16
N THR A 23 -7.20 -21.23 20.06
CA THR A 23 -8.43 -21.24 19.26
C THR A 23 -9.45 -20.23 19.80
N ALA A 24 -9.68 -20.22 21.12
CA ALA A 24 -10.55 -19.24 21.76
C ALA A 24 -10.03 -17.80 21.61
N ALA A 25 -8.71 -17.58 21.71
CA ALA A 25 -8.10 -16.28 21.48
C ALA A 25 -8.28 -15.82 20.02
N LYS A 26 -8.00 -16.71 19.04
CA LYS A 26 -8.21 -16.45 17.61
C LYS A 26 -9.68 -16.13 17.31
N GLU A 27 -10.61 -16.86 17.90
CA GLU A 27 -12.04 -16.67 17.67
C GLU A 27 -12.56 -15.36 18.28
N ARG A 28 -12.14 -15.03 19.51
CA ARG A 28 -12.43 -13.72 20.11
C ARG A 28 -11.88 -12.58 19.26
N LEU A 29 -10.68 -12.76 18.74
CA LEU A 29 -9.98 -11.78 17.92
C LEU A 29 -10.66 -11.61 16.55
N ARG A 30 -11.08 -12.70 15.92
CA ARG A 30 -11.92 -12.68 14.69
C ARG A 30 -13.21 -11.92 14.92
N LYS A 31 -13.97 -12.26 15.98
CA LYS A 31 -15.25 -11.58 16.33
C LYS A 31 -15.06 -10.10 16.62
N ARG A 32 -14.00 -9.71 17.35
CA ARG A 32 -13.67 -8.30 17.59
C ARG A 32 -13.34 -7.56 16.30
N THR A 33 -12.57 -8.19 15.42
CA THR A 33 -12.15 -7.59 14.16
C THR A 33 -13.32 -7.44 13.20
N GLN A 34 -14.21 -8.44 13.12
CA GLN A 34 -15.49 -8.34 12.42
C GLN A 34 -16.27 -7.14 12.96
N ARG A 35 -16.55 -7.08 14.27
CA ARG A 35 -17.24 -5.95 14.94
C ARG A 35 -16.61 -4.59 14.63
N PHE A 36 -15.28 -4.52 14.61
CA PHE A 36 -14.56 -3.29 14.27
C PHE A 36 -14.79 -2.88 12.81
N ALA A 37 -14.69 -3.84 11.88
CA ALA A 37 -14.98 -3.63 10.47
C ALA A 37 -16.45 -3.21 10.25
N GLU A 38 -17.41 -3.81 10.96
CA GLU A 38 -18.83 -3.40 10.91
C GLU A 38 -19.01 -1.98 11.43
N ALA A 39 -18.44 -1.69 12.60
CA ALA A 39 -18.62 -0.42 13.30
C ALA A 39 -18.07 0.77 12.49
N HIS A 40 -17.03 0.54 11.68
CA HIS A 40 -16.38 1.57 10.89
C HIS A 40 -16.75 1.51 9.40
N GLY A 41 -17.57 0.53 8.97
CA GLY A 41 -17.91 0.33 7.56
C GLY A 41 -16.69 0.03 6.69
N VAL A 42 -15.63 -0.56 7.26
CA VAL A 42 -14.41 -0.85 6.52
C VAL A 42 -14.68 -1.98 5.56
N ARG A 43 -14.36 -1.76 4.29
CA ARG A 43 -14.38 -2.83 3.30
C ARG A 43 -13.25 -3.82 3.59
N VAL A 44 -13.65 -5.05 3.95
CA VAL A 44 -12.76 -6.18 4.12
C VAL A 44 -13.25 -7.28 3.19
N ASP A 45 -12.46 -7.56 2.16
CA ASP A 45 -12.83 -8.54 1.14
C ASP A 45 -12.70 -9.96 1.70
N LEU A 46 -13.68 -10.83 1.41
CA LEU A 46 -13.75 -12.20 1.93
C LEU A 46 -12.50 -13.03 1.60
N PHE A 47 -11.82 -12.73 0.49
CA PHE A 47 -10.59 -13.40 0.07
C PHE A 47 -9.42 -13.16 1.03
N LYS A 48 -9.43 -12.07 1.81
CA LYS A 48 -8.47 -11.88 2.91
C LYS A 48 -8.70 -12.85 4.08
N PHE A 49 -9.82 -13.57 4.11
CA PHE A 49 -10.15 -14.60 5.11
C PHE A 49 -9.84 -16.03 4.66
N GLY A 50 -9.75 -16.30 3.35
CA GLY A 50 -9.52 -17.65 2.80
C GLY A 50 -8.16 -18.27 3.12
N GLY A 51 -7.24 -17.49 3.69
CA GLY A 51 -5.92 -17.94 4.09
C GLY A 51 -4.99 -18.17 2.90
N LYS A 52 -3.68 -18.19 3.18
CA LYS A 52 -2.63 -18.36 2.15
C LYS A 52 -2.79 -19.66 1.35
N GLN A 53 -3.35 -20.70 1.98
CA GLN A 53 -3.53 -22.02 1.38
C GLN A 53 -4.53 -22.01 0.22
N LEU A 54 -5.67 -21.34 0.37
CA LEU A 54 -6.65 -21.20 -0.71
C LEU A 54 -6.05 -20.48 -1.92
N VAL A 55 -5.34 -19.37 -1.67
CA VAL A 55 -4.65 -18.62 -2.73
C VAL A 55 -3.64 -19.50 -3.46
N ARG A 56 -2.90 -20.32 -2.72
CA ARG A 56 -1.92 -21.26 -3.28
C ARG A 56 -2.59 -22.28 -4.20
N GLU A 57 -3.68 -22.88 -3.75
CA GLU A 57 -4.44 -23.88 -4.53
C GLU A 57 -5.02 -23.29 -5.81
N GLU A 58 -5.66 -22.11 -5.71
CA GLU A 58 -6.17 -21.37 -6.87
C GLU A 58 -5.06 -21.06 -7.90
N LEU A 59 -3.87 -20.65 -7.44
CA LEU A 59 -2.74 -20.37 -8.33
C LEU A 59 -2.17 -21.63 -9.00
N PHE A 60 -2.16 -22.77 -8.32
CA PHE A 60 -1.75 -24.05 -8.92
C PHE A 60 -2.77 -24.59 -9.93
N ASN A 61 -4.05 -24.27 -9.74
CA ASN A 61 -5.13 -24.66 -10.64
C ASN A 61 -5.30 -23.68 -11.81
N ASP A 62 -4.59 -22.55 -11.80
CA ASP A 62 -4.64 -21.57 -12.86
C ASP A 62 -3.99 -22.08 -14.16
N LEU A 63 -4.75 -22.06 -15.25
CA LEU A 63 -4.30 -22.55 -16.56
C LEU A 63 -3.04 -21.84 -17.07
N ALA A 64 -2.85 -20.55 -16.81
CA ALA A 64 -1.67 -19.83 -17.26
C ALA A 64 -0.43 -20.25 -16.47
N VAL A 65 -0.57 -20.48 -15.16
CA VAL A 65 0.51 -21.01 -14.32
C VAL A 65 0.85 -22.44 -14.75
N GLN A 66 -0.14 -23.31 -14.96
CA GLN A 66 0.10 -24.68 -15.44
C GLN A 66 0.80 -24.72 -16.80
N ARG A 67 0.38 -23.86 -17.75
CA ARG A 67 1.07 -23.72 -19.05
C ARG A 67 2.50 -23.23 -18.90
N ALA A 68 2.75 -22.26 -18.03
CA ALA A 68 4.12 -21.79 -17.76
C ALA A 68 4.98 -22.88 -17.11
N MET A 69 4.42 -23.68 -16.21
CA MET A 69 5.11 -24.84 -15.63
C MET A 69 5.43 -25.90 -16.69
N LEU A 70 4.49 -26.20 -17.59
CA LEU A 70 4.71 -27.13 -18.70
C LEU A 70 5.78 -26.61 -19.65
N ALA A 71 5.78 -25.31 -19.98
CA ALA A 71 6.81 -24.72 -20.84
C ALA A 71 8.21 -24.79 -20.21
N ALA A 72 8.32 -24.57 -18.90
CA ALA A 72 9.57 -24.74 -18.16
C ALA A 72 10.03 -26.21 -18.15
N ALA A 73 9.12 -27.16 -17.95
CA ALA A 73 9.43 -28.59 -18.01
C ALA A 73 9.86 -29.04 -19.42
N GLN A 74 9.21 -28.52 -20.47
CA GLN A 74 9.58 -28.76 -21.87
C GLN A 74 10.94 -28.16 -22.23
N ALA A 75 11.37 -27.10 -21.55
CA ALA A 75 12.71 -26.52 -21.69
C ALA A 75 13.81 -27.36 -20.99
N GLY A 76 13.47 -28.52 -20.42
CA GLY A 76 14.40 -29.47 -19.83
C GLY A 76 14.50 -29.43 -18.31
N GLU A 77 13.68 -28.62 -17.63
CA GLU A 77 13.62 -28.62 -16.17
C GLU A 77 12.83 -29.83 -15.63
N LEU A 78 13.24 -30.39 -14.49
CA LEU A 78 12.47 -31.43 -13.82
C LEU A 78 11.14 -30.86 -13.31
N ALA A 79 10.03 -31.56 -13.56
CA ALA A 79 8.69 -31.10 -13.18
C ALA A 79 8.57 -30.83 -11.66
N GLU A 80 9.27 -31.60 -10.83
CA GLU A 80 9.33 -31.40 -9.39
C GLU A 80 10.04 -30.08 -9.01
N ASP A 81 11.13 -29.76 -9.69
CA ASP A 81 11.87 -28.50 -9.47
C ASP A 81 11.05 -27.29 -9.89
N VAL A 82 10.38 -27.38 -11.04
CA VAL A 82 9.47 -26.34 -11.52
C VAL A 82 8.35 -26.11 -10.51
N ARG A 83 7.73 -27.19 -10.00
CA ARG A 83 6.68 -27.09 -8.98
C ARG A 83 7.21 -26.42 -7.73
N ARG A 84 8.36 -26.86 -7.21
CA ARG A 84 9.01 -26.28 -6.01
C ARG A 84 9.28 -24.79 -6.18
N ARG A 85 9.77 -24.36 -7.35
CA ARG A 85 9.97 -22.93 -7.66
C ARG A 85 8.66 -22.14 -7.63
N VAL A 86 7.57 -22.69 -8.18
CA VAL A 86 6.25 -22.05 -8.08
C VAL A 86 5.81 -21.94 -6.62
N GLU A 87 6.03 -22.97 -5.81
CA GLU A 87 5.73 -22.92 -4.37
C GLU A 87 6.51 -21.80 -3.68
N GLU A 88 7.81 -21.68 -3.95
CA GLU A 88 8.65 -20.59 -3.43
C GLU A 88 8.17 -19.21 -3.89
N TYR A 89 7.77 -19.06 -5.15
CA TYR A 89 7.24 -17.80 -5.68
C TYR A 89 5.90 -17.44 -5.02
N ILE A 90 4.98 -18.39 -4.88
CA ILE A 90 3.72 -18.19 -4.16
C ILE A 90 4.02 -17.81 -2.71
N ASP A 91 4.94 -18.50 -2.06
CA ASP A 91 5.24 -18.25 -0.65
C ASP A 91 5.86 -16.88 -0.42
N GLU A 92 6.66 -16.42 -1.38
CA GLU A 92 7.24 -15.08 -1.39
C GLU A 92 6.18 -14.00 -1.63
N ILE A 93 5.37 -14.15 -2.69
CA ILE A 93 4.42 -13.14 -3.16
C ILE A 93 3.24 -13.04 -2.20
N VAL A 94 2.62 -14.16 -1.83
CA VAL A 94 1.36 -14.18 -1.09
C VAL A 94 1.61 -13.86 0.39
N PRO A 95 0.98 -12.81 0.95
CA PRO A 95 1.14 -12.45 2.35
C PRO A 95 0.39 -13.41 3.27
N ALA A 96 0.95 -13.63 4.46
CA ALA A 96 0.22 -14.19 5.59
C ALA A 96 -0.57 -13.07 6.30
N PHE A 97 -1.66 -12.63 5.67
CA PHE A 97 -2.45 -11.52 6.19
C PHE A 97 -3.10 -11.85 7.54
N SER A 98 -2.99 -10.94 8.50
CA SER A 98 -3.67 -11.04 9.79
C SER A 98 -4.56 -9.82 9.98
N LEU A 99 -5.87 -10.04 9.81
CA LEU A 99 -6.89 -9.00 9.95
C LEU A 99 -6.81 -8.29 11.31
N SER A 100 -6.55 -9.05 12.36
CA SER A 100 -6.43 -8.57 13.71
C SER A 100 -5.14 -7.79 13.99
N ALA A 101 -4.02 -8.25 13.45
CA ALA A 101 -2.77 -7.49 13.51
C ALA A 101 -2.94 -6.16 12.78
N TYR A 102 -3.64 -6.15 11.64
CA TYR A 102 -3.96 -4.94 10.88
C TYR A 102 -4.82 -3.96 11.67
N PHE A 103 -6.01 -4.36 12.11
CA PHE A 103 -7.00 -3.44 12.68
C PHE A 103 -6.80 -3.10 14.17
N GLU A 104 -6.46 -4.07 15.02
CA GLU A 104 -6.42 -3.82 16.47
C GLU A 104 -5.15 -3.11 16.93
N VAL A 105 -4.03 -3.41 16.25
CA VAL A 105 -2.68 -2.98 16.63
C VAL A 105 -2.08 -2.08 15.54
N GLY A 106 -2.08 -2.54 14.29
CA GLY A 106 -1.40 -1.91 13.16
C GLY A 106 -1.85 -0.48 12.90
N LEU A 107 -3.16 -0.26 12.77
CA LEU A 107 -3.68 1.09 12.53
C LEU A 107 -3.36 2.08 13.66
N LYS A 108 -3.35 1.62 14.92
CA LYS A 108 -3.00 2.48 16.07
C LYS A 108 -1.51 2.82 16.07
N LEU A 109 -0.65 1.84 15.80
CA LEU A 109 0.79 2.05 15.65
C LEU A 109 1.11 2.96 14.48
N ALA A 110 0.49 2.75 13.33
CA ALA A 110 0.63 3.62 12.15
C ALA A 110 0.19 5.06 12.48
N ALA A 111 -0.96 5.24 13.12
CA ALA A 111 -1.42 6.56 13.54
C ALA A 111 -0.46 7.24 14.54
N ALA A 112 0.07 6.47 15.49
CA ALA A 112 1.05 6.98 16.46
C ALA A 112 2.37 7.37 15.78
N ALA A 113 2.87 6.52 14.87
CA ALA A 113 4.09 6.76 14.10
C ALA A 113 3.95 8.01 13.20
N VAL A 114 2.84 8.13 12.47
CA VAL A 114 2.60 9.28 11.58
C VAL A 114 2.50 10.59 12.37
N ARG A 115 1.79 10.59 13.50
CA ARG A 115 1.60 11.79 14.36
C ARG A 115 2.85 12.15 15.17
N SER A 116 3.74 11.19 15.42
CA SER A 116 5.01 11.43 16.10
C SER A 116 6.05 12.00 15.12
N ALA A 117 6.11 11.48 13.90
CA ALA A 117 7.04 11.93 12.86
C ALA A 117 6.60 13.25 12.19
N TYR A 118 5.30 13.41 11.91
CA TYR A 118 4.77 14.49 11.08
C TYR A 118 3.51 15.14 11.66
N ARG A 119 3.13 16.27 11.06
CA ARG A 119 1.77 16.84 11.13
C ARG A 119 0.99 16.33 9.92
N PRO A 120 0.29 15.19 10.03
CA PRO A 120 -0.42 14.64 8.88
C PRO A 120 -1.63 15.51 8.53
N ILE A 121 -1.86 15.71 7.24
CA ILE A 121 -3.00 16.43 6.70
C ILE A 121 -3.53 15.72 5.46
N ILE A 122 -4.84 15.54 5.41
CA ILE A 122 -5.54 15.07 4.21
C ILE A 122 -6.11 16.31 3.54
N VAL A 123 -5.46 16.77 2.47
CA VAL A 123 -5.82 17.99 1.75
C VAL A 123 -7.09 17.78 0.92
N LYS A 124 -7.16 16.65 0.22
CA LYS A 124 -8.37 16.18 -0.48
C LYS A 124 -8.72 14.79 0.05
N ARG A 125 -9.96 14.61 0.51
CA ARG A 125 -10.42 13.35 1.11
C ARG A 125 -10.51 12.24 0.06
N PRO A 126 -10.35 10.97 0.47
CA PRO A 126 -10.56 9.84 -0.44
C PRO A 126 -12.00 9.85 -0.97
N PRO A 127 -12.20 9.49 -2.24
CA PRO A 127 -13.54 9.39 -2.83
C PRO A 127 -14.33 8.26 -2.16
N ASP A 128 -15.66 8.33 -2.25
CA ASP A 128 -16.52 7.21 -1.92
C ASP A 128 -16.55 6.27 -3.13
N LEU A 129 -16.23 5.00 -2.90
CA LEU A 129 -16.05 4.01 -3.96
C LEU A 129 -17.27 3.08 -4.03
N PRO A 130 -17.74 2.69 -5.22
CA PRO A 130 -18.76 1.66 -5.38
C PRO A 130 -18.37 0.35 -4.69
N ARG A 131 -19.36 -0.37 -4.12
CA ARG A 131 -19.10 -1.60 -3.37
C ARG A 131 -18.66 -2.77 -4.27
N ASP A 132 -19.19 -2.82 -5.47
CA ASP A 132 -18.92 -3.79 -6.52
C ASP A 132 -17.63 -3.49 -7.33
N ALA A 133 -17.03 -2.32 -7.14
CA ALA A 133 -15.77 -1.96 -7.81
C ALA A 133 -14.52 -2.42 -7.04
N THR A 134 -13.47 -2.89 -7.70
CA THR A 134 -12.13 -3.03 -7.11
C THR A 134 -11.35 -1.74 -7.29
N ALA A 135 -10.83 -1.17 -6.19
CA ALA A 135 -10.01 0.04 -6.25
C ALA A 135 -8.52 -0.26 -6.14
N VAL A 136 -7.74 0.36 -7.03
CA VAL A 136 -6.29 0.35 -7.02
C VAL A 136 -5.81 1.79 -6.86
N PHE A 137 -5.28 2.09 -5.68
CA PHE A 137 -4.68 3.38 -5.34
C PHE A 137 -3.29 3.45 -5.97
N LEU A 138 -3.08 4.42 -6.87
CA LEU A 138 -1.83 4.66 -7.56
C LEU A 138 -1.14 5.86 -6.92
N ILE A 139 0.00 5.60 -6.28
CA ILE A 139 0.61 6.53 -5.33
C ILE A 139 2.00 6.92 -5.84
N ASN A 140 2.36 8.20 -5.83
CA ASN A 140 3.77 8.58 -6.00
C ASN A 140 4.61 8.11 -4.80
N HIS A 141 5.91 7.87 -5.00
CA HIS A 141 6.77 7.28 -3.98
C HIS A 141 7.96 8.17 -3.62
N ARG A 142 7.86 8.87 -2.49
CA ARG A 142 8.91 9.78 -1.98
C ARG A 142 9.65 9.22 -0.76
N SER A 143 8.99 8.43 0.07
CA SER A 143 9.55 7.92 1.34
C SER A 143 9.13 6.47 1.58
N ASN A 144 9.95 5.69 2.29
CA ASN A 144 9.49 4.38 2.79
C ASN A 144 8.35 4.55 3.81
N PHE A 145 8.14 5.76 4.32
CA PHE A 145 7.04 6.11 5.20
C PHE A 145 5.68 6.28 4.49
N ASP A 146 5.66 6.31 3.15
CA ASP A 146 4.44 6.51 2.34
C ASP A 146 3.37 5.45 2.63
N TYR A 147 3.76 4.18 2.76
CA TYR A 147 2.86 3.07 3.12
C TYR A 147 2.10 3.33 4.43
N VAL A 148 2.81 3.89 5.41
CA VAL A 148 2.26 4.18 6.75
C VAL A 148 1.33 5.39 6.68
N VAL A 149 1.72 6.44 5.95
CA VAL A 149 0.93 7.66 5.81
C VAL A 149 -0.36 7.40 5.03
N VAL A 150 -0.29 6.70 3.90
CA VAL A 150 -1.48 6.35 3.09
C VAL A 150 -2.34 5.33 3.82
N GLY A 151 -1.74 4.33 4.48
CA GLY A 151 -2.46 3.40 5.35
C GLY A 151 -3.21 4.11 6.48
N TRP A 152 -2.58 5.11 7.11
CA TRP A 152 -3.24 5.98 8.09
C TRP A 152 -4.39 6.80 7.48
N ALA A 153 -4.18 7.38 6.30
CA ALA A 153 -5.19 8.20 5.62
C ALA A 153 -6.44 7.42 5.20
N LEU A 154 -6.29 6.12 4.91
CA LEU A 154 -7.37 5.22 4.46
C LEU A 154 -7.90 4.27 5.54
N ALA A 155 -7.30 4.28 6.73
CA ALA A 155 -7.54 3.38 7.86
C ALA A 155 -9.03 3.13 8.24
N GLN A 156 -9.91 4.08 7.96
CA GLN A 156 -11.33 4.02 8.34
C GLN A 156 -12.29 3.74 7.18
N ARG A 157 -11.74 3.54 5.98
CA ARG A 157 -12.55 3.32 4.78
C ARG A 157 -12.21 1.99 4.14
N VAL A 158 -10.92 1.66 4.02
CA VAL A 158 -10.49 0.49 3.25
C VAL A 158 -9.25 -0.18 3.83
N ALA A 159 -9.23 -1.52 3.83
CA ALA A 159 -8.01 -2.29 4.07
C ALA A 159 -7.22 -2.47 2.78
N ILE A 160 -6.05 -1.85 2.68
CA ILE A 160 -5.21 -1.87 1.46
C ILE A 160 -4.19 -3.00 1.53
N SER A 161 -4.01 -3.70 0.41
CA SER A 161 -2.87 -4.59 0.15
C SER A 161 -1.85 -3.87 -0.73
N TYR A 162 -0.59 -3.79 -0.31
CA TYR A 162 0.44 -3.04 -1.04
C TYR A 162 1.35 -3.94 -1.88
N ALA A 163 1.75 -3.49 -3.07
CA ALA A 163 2.90 -4.05 -3.76
C ALA A 163 4.18 -3.51 -3.09
N VAL A 164 4.96 -4.38 -2.45
CA VAL A 164 6.15 -4.02 -1.68
C VAL A 164 7.42 -4.56 -2.36
N GLY A 165 8.47 -3.75 -2.42
CA GLY A 165 9.76 -4.18 -2.97
C GLY A 165 10.56 -5.08 -2.03
N GLU A 166 11.58 -5.76 -2.56
CA GLU A 166 12.46 -6.68 -1.82
C GLU A 166 13.18 -6.06 -0.61
N TRP A 167 13.38 -4.74 -0.59
CA TRP A 167 14.07 -4.04 0.51
C TRP A 167 13.42 -4.26 1.88
N ALA A 168 12.11 -4.52 1.90
CA ALA A 168 11.34 -4.75 3.12
C ALA A 168 11.44 -6.19 3.64
N ARG A 169 12.16 -7.09 2.96
CA ARG A 169 12.39 -8.49 3.40
C ARG A 169 13.42 -8.62 4.53
N ILE A 170 13.44 -7.66 5.45
CA ILE A 170 14.31 -7.67 6.64
C ILE A 170 13.45 -7.77 7.89
N PHE A 171 13.86 -8.60 8.86
CA PHE A 171 13.19 -8.64 10.16
C PHE A 171 13.43 -7.33 10.93
N PRO A 172 12.41 -6.70 11.56
CA PRO A 172 11.01 -7.14 11.71
C PRO A 172 10.03 -6.59 10.65
N LEU A 173 10.52 -5.83 9.65
CA LEU A 173 9.68 -5.20 8.62
C LEU A 173 8.93 -6.23 7.76
N ASP A 174 9.56 -7.35 7.41
CA ASP A 174 8.94 -8.40 6.58
C ASP A 174 7.65 -8.93 7.21
N ALA A 175 7.72 -9.32 8.49
CA ALA A 175 6.57 -9.80 9.25
C ALA A 175 5.46 -8.74 9.35
N LEU A 176 5.85 -7.47 9.51
CA LEU A 176 4.90 -6.34 9.61
C LEU A 176 4.16 -6.11 8.28
N PHE A 177 4.88 -6.04 7.16
CA PHE A 177 4.27 -5.84 5.85
C PHE A 177 3.40 -7.03 5.44
N ARG A 178 3.84 -8.28 5.69
CA ARG A 178 3.03 -9.48 5.44
C ARG A 178 1.75 -9.47 6.27
N ALA A 179 1.84 -9.14 7.57
CA ALA A 179 0.68 -9.05 8.44
C ALA A 179 -0.34 -8.01 7.95
N PHE A 180 0.14 -6.94 7.30
CA PHE A 180 -0.71 -5.90 6.69
C PHE A 180 -1.16 -6.19 5.26
N GLY A 181 -0.76 -7.33 4.69
CA GLY A 181 -1.21 -7.76 3.38
C GLY A 181 -0.38 -7.18 2.23
N GLY A 182 0.86 -6.76 2.49
CA GLY A 182 1.80 -6.40 1.43
C GLY A 182 2.31 -7.64 0.69
N PHE A 183 2.22 -7.67 -0.63
CA PHE A 183 2.78 -8.71 -1.49
C PHE A 183 4.11 -8.26 -2.08
N PHE A 184 5.10 -9.16 -2.14
CA PHE A 184 6.46 -8.80 -2.55
C PHE A 184 6.67 -8.93 -4.06
N VAL A 185 7.35 -7.93 -4.63
CA VAL A 185 7.67 -7.86 -6.07
C VAL A 185 9.17 -7.77 -6.28
N ARG A 186 9.72 -8.76 -6.99
CA ARG A 186 11.10 -8.75 -7.48
C ARG A 186 11.21 -7.89 -8.73
N ARG A 187 12.19 -6.98 -8.74
CA ARG A 187 12.37 -6.04 -9.87
C ARG A 187 13.44 -6.56 -10.81
N GLY A 188 13.11 -6.62 -12.10
CA GLY A 188 14.06 -7.07 -13.13
C GLY A 188 14.47 -8.54 -13.01
N PHE A 189 13.69 -9.34 -12.26
CA PHE A 189 13.93 -10.76 -12.13
C PHE A 189 13.68 -11.46 -13.47
N PRO A 190 14.68 -12.08 -14.11
CA PRO A 190 14.59 -12.54 -15.50
C PRO A 190 13.95 -13.93 -15.61
N ASP A 191 12.82 -14.14 -14.95
CA ASP A 191 12.13 -15.43 -14.94
C ASP A 191 10.65 -15.29 -15.35
N PRO A 192 10.26 -15.79 -16.53
CA PRO A 192 8.88 -15.77 -17.00
C PRO A 192 7.89 -16.49 -16.07
N LEU A 193 8.32 -17.55 -15.38
CA LEU A 193 7.46 -18.31 -14.46
C LEU A 193 7.06 -17.44 -13.28
N TYR A 194 8.03 -16.74 -12.67
CA TYR A 194 7.77 -15.76 -11.61
C TYR A 194 6.79 -14.67 -12.04
N HIS A 195 6.99 -14.06 -13.21
CA HIS A 195 6.09 -13.00 -13.72
C HIS A 195 4.68 -13.53 -13.97
N THR A 196 4.54 -14.77 -14.42
CA THR A 196 3.25 -15.42 -14.59
C THR A 196 2.53 -15.59 -13.25
N VAL A 197 3.20 -16.16 -12.25
CA VAL A 197 2.64 -16.34 -10.90
C VAL A 197 2.24 -15.00 -10.28
N LEU A 198 3.11 -13.98 -10.36
CA LEU A 198 2.83 -12.64 -9.84
C LEU A 198 1.62 -11.99 -10.51
N ARG A 199 1.55 -12.08 -11.84
CA ARG A 199 0.43 -11.55 -12.62
C ARG A 199 -0.87 -12.25 -12.27
N ARG A 200 -0.88 -13.58 -12.20
CA ARG A 200 -2.10 -14.35 -11.85
C ARG A 200 -2.54 -14.09 -10.41
N TYR A 201 -1.60 -13.95 -9.48
CA TYR A 201 -1.92 -13.51 -8.12
C TYR A 201 -2.57 -12.13 -8.10
N LEU A 202 -1.99 -11.14 -8.80
CA LEU A 202 -2.56 -9.79 -8.91
C LEU A 202 -3.99 -9.83 -9.46
N GLN A 203 -4.22 -10.63 -10.50
CA GLN A 203 -5.53 -10.76 -11.13
C GLN A 203 -6.54 -11.45 -10.20
N LEU A 204 -6.11 -12.51 -9.51
CA LEU A 204 -6.92 -13.23 -8.51
C LEU A 204 -7.39 -12.29 -7.39
N ILE A 205 -6.48 -11.57 -6.73
CA ILE A 205 -6.87 -10.64 -5.66
C ILE A 205 -7.77 -9.51 -6.17
N THR A 206 -7.54 -9.06 -7.42
CA THR A 206 -8.35 -8.01 -8.04
C THR A 206 -9.77 -8.49 -8.34
N ARG A 207 -9.93 -9.72 -8.85
CA ARG A 207 -11.23 -10.37 -9.06
C ARG A 207 -12.02 -10.43 -7.75
N HIS A 208 -11.36 -10.83 -6.67
CA HIS A 208 -11.98 -10.91 -5.35
C HIS A 208 -12.13 -9.57 -4.61
N GLY A 209 -11.81 -8.44 -5.25
CA GLY A 209 -12.13 -7.12 -4.70
C GLY A 209 -11.15 -6.53 -3.73
N VAL A 210 -10.01 -7.20 -3.54
CA VAL A 210 -8.93 -6.71 -2.69
C VAL A 210 -8.51 -5.33 -3.17
N THR A 211 -8.71 -4.35 -2.30
CA THR A 211 -8.19 -3.00 -2.54
C THR A 211 -6.68 -3.00 -2.48
N GLN A 212 -6.06 -2.38 -3.47
CA GLN A 212 -4.63 -2.42 -3.67
C GLN A 212 -4.00 -1.03 -3.62
N GLY A 213 -2.74 -0.96 -3.20
CA GLY A 213 -1.89 0.21 -3.28
C GLY A 213 -0.66 -0.12 -4.11
N ILE A 214 -0.47 0.58 -5.21
CA ILE A 214 0.66 0.39 -6.13
C ILE A 214 1.42 1.71 -6.25
N PHE A 215 2.74 1.63 -6.22
CA PHE A 215 3.63 2.74 -6.52
C PHE A 215 4.13 2.61 -7.96
N PRO A 216 3.52 3.29 -8.95
CA PRO A 216 3.81 3.05 -10.36
C PRO A 216 5.28 3.35 -10.69
N GLU A 217 5.93 4.25 -9.96
CA GLU A 217 7.35 4.59 -10.13
C GLU A 217 8.31 3.41 -9.90
N GLY A 218 7.89 2.38 -9.14
CA GLY A 218 8.69 1.20 -8.82
C GLY A 218 9.92 1.47 -7.93
N GLY A 219 10.06 2.68 -7.38
CA GLY A 219 11.14 3.09 -6.49
C GLY A 219 10.97 4.52 -6.00
N LEU A 220 11.74 4.89 -4.98
CA LEU A 220 11.70 6.23 -4.38
C LEU A 220 12.25 7.29 -5.34
N THR A 221 11.57 8.44 -5.41
CA THR A 221 12.14 9.67 -6.00
C THR A 221 13.40 10.08 -5.25
N ARG A 222 14.39 10.67 -5.93
CA ARG A 222 15.64 11.08 -5.29
C ARG A 222 15.69 12.55 -4.88
N ASP A 223 15.03 13.40 -5.65
CA ASP A 223 14.94 14.85 -5.50
C ASP A 223 13.49 15.35 -5.46
N GLY A 224 12.53 14.43 -5.38
CA GLY A 224 11.11 14.72 -5.45
C GLY A 224 10.52 14.80 -6.85
N ALA A 225 11.31 14.71 -7.93
CA ALA A 225 10.79 14.58 -9.28
C ALA A 225 10.24 13.15 -9.50
N LEU A 226 9.07 13.05 -10.14
CA LEU A 226 8.44 11.77 -10.45
C LEU A 226 9.31 10.95 -11.41
N ARG A 227 9.35 9.64 -11.18
CA ARG A 227 10.05 8.69 -12.05
C ARG A 227 9.11 8.18 -13.14
N ALA A 228 9.70 7.68 -14.22
CA ALA A 228 8.93 6.97 -15.25
C ALA A 228 8.21 5.74 -14.65
N PRO A 229 6.94 5.50 -15.04
CA PRO A 229 6.16 4.40 -14.49
C PRO A 229 6.65 3.03 -14.98
N LYS A 230 6.48 2.02 -14.13
CA LYS A 230 6.65 0.61 -14.44
C LYS A 230 5.31 0.00 -14.82
N VAL A 231 5.27 -0.58 -16.01
CA VAL A 231 4.00 -0.96 -16.66
C VAL A 231 3.56 -2.38 -16.32
N GLY A 232 4.44 -3.25 -15.81
CA GLY A 232 4.15 -4.70 -15.64
C GLY A 232 2.88 -5.01 -14.84
N LEU A 233 2.70 -4.41 -13.66
CA LEU A 233 1.49 -4.64 -12.85
C LEU A 233 0.24 -4.02 -13.52
N LEU A 234 0.39 -2.86 -14.15
CA LEU A 234 -0.69 -2.18 -14.85
C LEU A 234 -1.18 -2.99 -16.06
N ASP A 235 -0.26 -3.55 -16.85
CA ASP A 235 -0.57 -4.45 -17.96
C ASP A 235 -1.37 -5.68 -17.47
N GLY A 236 -0.99 -6.28 -16.33
CA GLY A 236 -1.75 -7.37 -15.72
C GLY A 236 -3.18 -6.98 -15.34
N LEU A 237 -3.38 -5.76 -14.84
CA LEU A 237 -4.70 -5.22 -14.48
C LEU A 237 -5.53 -4.89 -15.72
N LEU A 238 -4.92 -4.36 -16.78
CA LEU A 238 -5.59 -4.09 -18.06
C LEU A 238 -5.99 -5.39 -18.76
N GLN A 239 -5.12 -6.40 -18.73
CA GLN A 239 -5.43 -7.73 -19.24
C GLN A 239 -6.66 -8.32 -18.52
N LEU A 240 -6.76 -8.15 -17.20
CA LEU A 240 -7.95 -8.57 -16.45
C LEU A 240 -9.18 -7.74 -16.82
N ALA A 241 -9.05 -6.44 -17.00
CA ALA A 241 -10.16 -5.58 -17.38
C ALA A 241 -10.73 -5.88 -18.77
N LEU A 242 -9.92 -6.49 -19.65
CA LEU A 242 -10.30 -6.98 -20.97
C LEU A 242 -10.81 -8.43 -20.95
N ASP A 243 -10.76 -9.12 -19.80
CA ASP A 243 -11.27 -10.47 -19.66
C ASP A 243 -12.82 -10.46 -19.62
N PRO A 244 -13.51 -11.17 -20.53
CA PRO A 244 -14.98 -11.23 -20.53
C PRO A 244 -15.57 -11.82 -19.24
N ALA A 245 -14.83 -12.69 -18.55
CA ALA A 245 -15.23 -13.28 -17.28
C ALA A 245 -14.96 -12.35 -16.07
N PHE A 246 -14.48 -11.13 -16.28
CA PHE A 246 -14.32 -10.13 -15.22
C PHE A 246 -15.56 -9.24 -15.12
N ASP A 247 -16.36 -9.48 -14.10
CA ASP A 247 -17.71 -8.94 -13.88
C ASP A 247 -17.74 -7.70 -12.96
N ARG A 248 -16.58 -7.20 -12.55
CA ARG A 248 -16.47 -6.08 -11.60
C ARG A 248 -15.88 -4.83 -12.24
N GLU A 249 -16.22 -3.67 -11.70
CA GLU A 249 -15.60 -2.42 -12.14
C GLU A 249 -14.20 -2.30 -11.53
N LEU A 250 -13.19 -1.97 -12.33
CA LEU A 250 -11.85 -1.66 -11.84
C LEU A 250 -11.65 -0.14 -11.85
N LEU A 251 -11.24 0.41 -10.71
CA LEU A 251 -11.02 1.84 -10.51
C LEU A 251 -9.55 2.14 -10.21
N PHE A 252 -8.94 3.02 -10.99
CA PHE A 252 -7.66 3.64 -10.63
C PHE A 252 -7.90 4.92 -9.86
N VAL A 253 -7.33 5.02 -8.65
CA VAL A 253 -7.45 6.21 -7.80
C VAL A 253 -6.07 6.86 -7.66
N PRO A 254 -5.81 8.00 -8.33
CA PRO A 254 -4.56 8.73 -8.17
C PRO A 254 -4.40 9.23 -6.73
N VAL A 255 -3.19 9.12 -6.18
CA VAL A 255 -2.87 9.61 -4.83
C VAL A 255 -1.58 10.42 -4.88
N GLY A 256 -1.69 11.68 -4.50
CA GLY A 256 -0.54 12.56 -4.32
C GLY A 256 -0.13 12.61 -2.85
N ILE A 257 1.15 12.34 -2.57
CA ILE A 257 1.78 12.49 -1.27
C ILE A 257 2.99 13.43 -1.35
N ASN A 258 3.09 14.33 -0.37
CA ASN A 258 4.23 15.22 -0.23
C ASN A 258 4.57 15.50 1.23
N TYR A 259 5.80 15.92 1.48
CA TYR A 259 6.33 16.19 2.81
C TYR A 259 6.99 17.57 2.84
N ASP A 260 7.05 18.18 4.03
CA ASP A 260 7.97 19.29 4.26
C ASP A 260 9.43 18.81 4.23
N ARG A 261 9.70 17.66 4.87
CA ARG A 261 11.00 17.00 4.85
C ARG A 261 10.81 15.50 4.82
N VAL A 262 11.39 14.83 3.82
CA VAL A 262 11.42 13.36 3.75
C VAL A 262 12.42 12.82 4.79
N LEU A 263 12.12 11.70 5.45
CA LEU A 263 13.01 11.15 6.48
C LEU A 263 14.35 10.68 5.88
N GLU A 264 14.30 10.19 4.64
CA GLU A 264 15.42 9.67 3.87
C GLU A 264 16.13 10.72 2.99
N ASP A 265 15.74 11.99 3.07
CA ASP A 265 16.13 13.06 2.15
C ASP A 265 17.65 13.14 1.90
N GLU A 266 18.46 13.19 2.96
CA GLU A 266 19.93 13.25 2.84
C GLU A 266 20.52 12.02 2.12
N ALA A 267 19.99 10.82 2.40
CA ALA A 267 20.44 9.58 1.77
C ALA A 267 20.03 9.51 0.30
N LEU A 268 18.79 9.93 -0.02
CA LEU A 268 18.26 9.97 -1.38
C LEU A 268 19.03 10.97 -2.26
N LEU A 269 19.34 12.15 -1.72
CA LEU A 269 20.15 13.15 -2.41
C LEU A 269 21.61 12.70 -2.57
N ALA A 270 22.17 12.00 -1.59
CA ALA A 270 23.51 11.40 -1.73
C ALA A 270 23.54 10.33 -2.83
N GLU A 271 22.50 9.49 -2.93
CA GLU A 271 22.37 8.54 -4.04
C GLU A 271 22.25 9.23 -5.40
N LYS A 272 21.51 10.36 -5.48
CA LYS A 272 21.42 11.16 -6.72
C LYS A 272 22.76 11.73 -7.16
N ARG A 273 23.58 12.18 -6.20
CA ARG A 273 24.93 12.71 -6.46
C ARG A 273 25.93 11.65 -6.92
N GLY A 274 25.52 10.37 -6.93
CA GLY A 274 26.40 9.24 -7.20
C GLY A 274 27.21 8.89 -5.95
N ARG A 275 26.84 7.80 -5.28
CA ARG A 275 27.75 7.20 -4.29
C ARG A 275 28.94 6.61 -5.06
N GLU A 276 30.15 6.94 -4.63
CA GLU A 276 31.41 6.47 -5.23
C GLU A 276 31.57 4.93 -5.20
N HIS A 277 30.85 4.24 -4.30
CA HIS A 277 30.80 2.78 -4.28
C HIS A 277 29.49 2.19 -3.74
N PRO A 278 29.08 0.99 -4.19
CA PRO A 278 28.05 0.21 -3.51
C PRO A 278 28.48 -0.06 -2.06
N PRO A 279 27.56 0.04 -1.08
CA PRO A 279 27.92 -0.19 0.30
C PRO A 279 28.43 -1.61 0.49
N THR A 280 29.62 -1.72 1.07
CA THR A 280 30.27 -3.00 1.39
C THR A 280 29.46 -3.76 2.45
N VAL A 281 29.63 -5.08 2.55
CA VAL A 281 28.93 -5.92 3.55
C VAL A 281 29.09 -5.38 4.98
N PRO A 282 30.27 -4.90 5.43
CA PRO A 282 30.45 -4.31 6.75
C PRO A 282 29.70 -2.98 6.94
N GLU A 283 29.54 -2.18 5.88
CA GLU A 283 28.77 -0.93 5.92
C GLU A 283 27.27 -1.18 5.99
N LYS A 284 26.78 -2.19 5.26
CA LYS A 284 25.38 -2.65 5.37
C LYS A 284 25.09 -3.15 6.79
N LEU A 285 26.00 -3.94 7.37
CA LEU A 285 25.85 -4.46 8.72
C LEU A 285 25.89 -3.35 9.77
N ARG A 286 26.86 -2.42 9.70
CA ARG A 286 26.92 -1.24 10.58
C ARG A 286 25.69 -0.36 10.43
N GLY A 287 25.18 -0.16 9.21
CA GLY A 287 23.94 0.56 8.96
C GLY A 287 22.74 -0.10 9.64
N ALA A 288 22.61 -1.43 9.52
CA ALA A 288 21.54 -2.20 10.16
C ALA A 288 21.62 -2.14 11.70
N LEU A 289 22.81 -2.35 12.28
CA LEU A 289 23.07 -2.22 13.72
C LEU A 289 22.77 -0.80 14.23
N ARG A 290 23.19 0.22 13.48
CA ARG A 290 22.92 1.61 13.80
C ARG A 290 21.42 1.92 13.78
N LEU A 291 20.68 1.40 12.80
CA LEU A 291 19.22 1.52 12.76
C LEU A 291 18.54 0.80 13.94
N LEU A 292 19.01 -0.40 14.29
CA LEU A 292 18.52 -1.18 15.42
C LEU A 292 18.65 -0.41 16.75
N TRP A 293 19.68 0.42 16.90
CA TRP A 293 19.87 1.25 18.09
C TRP A 293 19.19 2.62 18.00
N ILE A 294 19.29 3.30 16.86
CA ILE A 294 18.77 4.66 16.68
C ILE A 294 17.24 4.69 16.70
N VAL A 295 16.57 3.71 16.10
CA VAL A 295 15.10 3.73 16.00
C VAL A 295 14.45 3.61 17.39
N PRO A 296 14.78 2.62 18.23
CA PRO A 296 14.24 2.53 19.60
C PRO A 296 14.62 3.74 20.45
N THR A 297 15.88 4.19 20.36
CA THR A 297 16.35 5.36 21.10
C THR A 297 15.56 6.61 20.70
N ARG A 298 15.39 6.87 19.41
CA ARG A 298 14.55 7.99 18.92
C ARG A 298 13.09 7.82 19.31
N MET A 299 12.55 6.60 19.34
CA MET A 299 11.18 6.36 19.82
C MET A 299 11.03 6.72 21.30
N VAL A 300 11.95 6.29 22.16
CA VAL A 300 11.95 6.61 23.60
C VAL A 300 12.12 8.11 23.82
N PHE A 301 13.11 8.73 23.18
CA PHE A 301 13.31 10.17 23.28
C PHE A 301 12.13 10.97 22.72
N ASN A 302 11.53 10.56 21.60
CA ASN A 302 10.34 11.22 21.07
C ASN A 302 9.11 11.00 21.96
N ALA A 303 8.98 9.84 22.62
CA ALA A 303 7.94 9.61 23.61
C ALA A 303 8.10 10.55 24.82
N PHE A 304 9.32 10.67 25.35
CA PHE A 304 9.65 11.63 26.41
C PHE A 304 9.41 13.08 25.96
N ARG A 305 9.81 13.44 24.74
CA ARG A 305 9.55 14.77 24.16
C ARG A 305 8.07 15.03 23.92
N ALA A 306 7.29 14.01 23.59
CA ALA A 306 5.85 14.11 23.47
C ALA A 306 5.21 14.37 24.84
N ALA A 307 5.65 13.65 25.89
CA ALA A 307 5.20 13.87 27.26
C ALA A 307 5.54 15.28 27.78
N THR A 308 6.68 15.84 27.37
CA THR A 308 7.12 17.21 27.74
C THR A 308 6.64 18.30 26.79
N GLY A 309 5.81 17.98 25.79
CA GLY A 309 5.32 18.94 24.79
C GLY A 309 6.36 19.47 23.79
N ARG A 310 7.61 18.96 23.82
CA ARG A 310 8.74 19.38 22.99
C ARG A 310 8.98 18.50 21.76
N LEU A 311 7.95 17.82 21.27
CA LEU A 311 8.04 16.93 20.12
C LEU A 311 8.45 17.71 18.86
N ARG A 312 9.63 17.39 18.31
CA ARG A 312 10.07 17.89 17.01
C ARG A 312 9.58 16.93 15.92
N ARG A 313 8.78 17.47 15.01
CA ARG A 313 8.24 16.78 13.84
C ARG A 313 8.97 17.26 12.60
N SER A 314 9.02 16.44 11.55
CA SER A 314 9.62 16.76 10.25
C SER A 314 8.71 17.62 9.36
N GLY A 315 7.87 18.46 9.96
CA GLY A 315 6.87 19.29 9.27
C GLY A 315 5.58 18.53 8.92
N TYR A 316 4.95 18.91 7.81
CA TYR A 316 3.72 18.30 7.29
C TYR A 316 4.00 17.04 6.48
N ALA A 317 3.08 16.09 6.57
CA ALA A 317 2.89 15.00 5.61
C ALA A 317 1.50 15.17 5.01
N ALA A 318 1.42 15.58 3.76
CA ALA A 318 0.19 15.95 3.09
C ALA A 318 -0.20 14.87 2.07
N VAL A 319 -1.46 14.44 2.11
CA VAL A 319 -2.04 13.47 1.17
C VAL A 319 -3.25 14.08 0.50
N ALA A 320 -3.39 13.86 -0.81
CA ALA A 320 -4.58 14.22 -1.56
C ALA A 320 -4.98 13.07 -2.49
N PHE A 321 -6.27 12.75 -2.51
CA PHE A 321 -6.83 11.72 -3.38
C PHE A 321 -7.48 12.35 -4.62
N GLY A 322 -7.10 11.86 -5.79
CA GLY A 322 -7.69 12.23 -7.07
C GLY A 322 -9.05 11.58 -7.31
N GLU A 323 -9.65 11.90 -8.45
CA GLU A 323 -10.90 11.30 -8.88
C GLU A 323 -10.68 9.85 -9.35
N PRO A 324 -11.55 8.90 -8.97
CA PRO A 324 -11.50 7.54 -9.49
C PRO A 324 -11.68 7.51 -11.01
N ILE A 325 -10.94 6.63 -11.66
CA ILE A 325 -10.98 6.43 -13.11
C ILE A 325 -11.42 5.00 -13.36
N ALA A 326 -12.60 4.84 -13.96
CA ALA A 326 -13.06 3.54 -14.41
C ALA A 326 -12.21 3.04 -15.58
N VAL A 327 -11.58 1.88 -15.39
CA VAL A 327 -10.70 1.28 -16.42
C VAL A 327 -11.48 0.94 -17.67
N ARG A 328 -12.72 0.45 -17.54
CA ARG A 328 -13.60 0.20 -18.69
C ARG A 328 -13.87 1.50 -19.48
N ALA A 329 -14.13 2.61 -18.80
CA ALA A 329 -14.31 3.90 -19.46
C ALA A 329 -13.01 4.38 -20.15
N LEU A 330 -11.85 4.11 -19.55
CA LEU A 330 -10.54 4.44 -20.10
C LEU A 330 -10.23 3.64 -21.38
N LEU A 331 -10.59 2.36 -21.40
CA LEU A 331 -10.47 1.45 -22.54
C LEU A 331 -11.47 1.82 -23.65
N ALA A 332 -12.72 2.13 -23.31
CA ALA A 332 -13.74 2.59 -24.26
C ALA A 332 -13.32 3.85 -25.01
N ARG A 333 -12.79 4.85 -24.30
CA ARG A 333 -12.30 6.11 -24.89
C ARG A 333 -11.16 5.92 -25.88
N ARG A 334 -10.48 4.77 -25.83
CA ARG A 334 -9.37 4.40 -26.71
C ARG A 334 -9.78 3.40 -27.78
N GLY A 335 -11.07 3.08 -27.89
CA GLY A 335 -11.59 2.17 -28.91
C GLY A 335 -11.32 0.69 -28.63
N HIS A 336 -11.01 0.31 -27.38
CA HIS A 336 -10.72 -1.08 -27.02
C HIS A 336 -11.93 -1.83 -26.42
N LEU A 337 -13.09 -1.19 -26.36
CA LEU A 337 -14.37 -1.84 -26.04
C LEU A 337 -15.34 -1.64 -27.22
N GLY A 338 -15.90 -2.74 -27.72
CA GLY A 338 -16.88 -2.76 -28.80
C GLY A 338 -18.33 -2.55 -28.30
N PRO A 339 -19.32 -2.74 -29.20
CA PRO A 339 -20.75 -2.67 -28.84
C PRO A 339 -21.07 -3.60 -27.66
N GLY A 340 -21.87 -3.11 -26.70
CA GLY A 340 -22.19 -3.87 -25.48
C GLY A 340 -21.06 -3.97 -24.45
N ALA A 341 -20.01 -3.13 -24.57
CA ALA A 341 -18.82 -3.15 -23.70
C ALA A 341 -18.01 -4.46 -23.76
N ALA A 342 -18.15 -5.21 -24.86
CA ALA A 342 -17.33 -6.38 -25.13
C ALA A 342 -15.88 -5.98 -25.35
N ALA A 343 -14.94 -6.64 -24.67
CA ALA A 343 -13.53 -6.37 -24.85
C ALA A 343 -13.05 -6.85 -26.22
N ILE A 344 -12.25 -6.02 -26.89
CA ILE A 344 -11.57 -6.41 -28.13
C ILE A 344 -10.28 -7.11 -27.72
N PRO A 345 -10.05 -8.38 -28.13
CA PRO A 345 -8.81 -9.07 -27.86
C PRO A 345 -7.62 -8.28 -28.43
N LEU A 346 -6.60 -8.06 -27.60
CA LEU A 346 -5.37 -7.35 -27.99
C LEU A 346 -4.18 -8.30 -27.88
N PRO A 347 -3.29 -8.34 -28.89
CA PRO A 347 -1.98 -8.94 -28.77
C PRO A 347 -1.20 -8.37 -27.58
N ASP A 348 -0.30 -9.18 -27.03
CA ASP A 348 0.47 -8.81 -25.82
C ASP A 348 1.29 -7.52 -26.00
N ASP A 349 1.86 -7.29 -27.18
CA ASP A 349 2.69 -6.11 -27.43
C ASP A 349 1.84 -4.83 -27.58
N GLU A 350 0.71 -4.89 -28.27
CA GLU A 350 -0.24 -3.78 -28.36
C GLU A 350 -0.82 -3.43 -26.98
N ARG A 351 -1.16 -4.44 -26.17
CA ARG A 351 -1.62 -4.23 -24.79
C ARG A 351 -0.56 -3.57 -23.92
N ARG A 352 0.72 -3.91 -24.10
CA ARG A 352 1.85 -3.29 -23.37
C ARG A 352 2.05 -1.84 -23.78
N GLU A 353 1.90 -1.48 -25.06
CA GLU A 353 1.94 -0.09 -25.52
C GLU A 353 0.76 0.71 -24.96
N LEU A 354 -0.46 0.18 -25.03
CA LEU A 354 -1.63 0.77 -24.40
C LEU A 354 -1.41 0.99 -22.89
N ALA A 355 -0.79 0.02 -22.22
CA ALA A 355 -0.46 0.12 -20.81
C ALA A 355 0.58 1.21 -20.52
N LYS A 356 1.58 1.43 -21.40
CA LYS A 356 2.51 2.56 -21.29
C LYS A 356 1.79 3.91 -21.42
N ASP A 357 0.86 4.02 -22.36
CA ASP A 357 0.10 5.24 -22.61
C ASP A 357 -0.81 5.59 -21.44
N ILE A 358 -1.53 4.59 -20.93
CA ILE A 358 -2.35 4.73 -19.73
C ILE A 358 -1.47 5.06 -18.52
N ALA A 359 -0.30 4.44 -18.38
CA ALA A 359 0.62 4.75 -17.28
C ALA A 359 1.07 6.22 -17.31
N ARG A 360 1.38 6.77 -18.49
CA ARG A 360 1.74 8.19 -18.64
C ARG A 360 0.59 9.11 -18.21
N GLU A 361 -0.63 8.86 -18.68
CA GLU A 361 -1.80 9.64 -18.27
C GLU A 361 -2.04 9.57 -16.74
N LEU A 362 -1.90 8.37 -16.16
CA LEU A 362 -2.06 8.16 -14.72
C LEU A 362 -0.99 8.90 -13.91
N MET A 363 0.26 8.91 -14.37
CA MET A 363 1.34 9.67 -13.74
C MET A 363 1.07 11.18 -13.77
N ASP A 364 0.55 11.72 -14.87
CA ASP A 364 0.16 13.14 -14.95
C ASP A 364 -0.98 13.48 -13.97
N ARG A 365 -1.95 12.57 -13.84
CA ARG A 365 -3.04 12.73 -12.85
C ARG A 365 -2.53 12.66 -11.42
N ILE A 366 -1.58 11.74 -11.13
CA ILE A 366 -0.90 11.68 -9.83
C ILE A 366 -0.16 12.99 -9.56
N ALA A 367 0.61 13.50 -10.53
CA ALA A 367 1.36 14.74 -10.43
C ALA A 367 0.46 15.92 -10.03
N ARG A 368 -0.70 16.07 -10.68
CA ARG A 368 -1.71 17.09 -10.34
C ARG A 368 -2.31 16.93 -8.95
N CYS A 369 -2.27 15.72 -8.37
CA CYS A 369 -2.74 15.48 -7.01
C CYS A 369 -1.69 15.77 -5.94
N ILE A 370 -0.39 15.93 -6.28
CA ILE A 370 0.65 16.10 -5.26
C ILE A 370 0.46 17.42 -4.53
N PRO A 371 0.21 17.41 -3.20
CA PRO A 371 -0.04 18.64 -2.49
C PRO A 371 1.23 19.47 -2.30
N ALA A 372 1.15 20.79 -2.48
CA ALA A 372 2.22 21.69 -2.10
C ALA A 372 2.26 21.90 -0.57
N THR A 373 3.44 21.72 0.01
CA THR A 373 3.70 21.86 1.45
C THR A 373 4.51 23.14 1.74
N PRO A 374 4.41 23.71 2.96
CA PRO A 374 5.05 24.99 3.27
C PRO A 374 6.54 25.05 3.00
N VAL A 375 7.31 24.02 3.37
CA VAL A 375 8.77 24.04 3.24
C VAL A 375 9.21 24.05 1.77
N PRO A 376 8.72 23.17 0.88
CA PRO A 376 8.99 23.26 -0.56
C PRO A 376 8.58 24.58 -1.19
N LEU A 377 7.47 25.21 -0.76
CA LEU A 377 7.06 26.52 -1.27
C LEU A 377 8.05 27.62 -0.89
N VAL A 378 8.45 27.67 0.39
CA VAL A 378 9.46 28.61 0.86
C VAL A 378 10.80 28.36 0.18
N ALA A 379 11.22 27.10 0.06
CA ALA A 379 12.45 26.74 -0.64
C ALA A 379 12.44 27.17 -2.10
N ARG A 380 11.31 27.01 -2.81
CA ARG A 380 11.15 27.49 -4.18
C ARG A 380 11.29 29.01 -4.26
N ALA A 381 10.61 29.74 -3.38
CA ALA A 381 10.71 31.19 -3.31
C ALA A 381 12.13 31.68 -3.00
N MET A 382 12.86 30.99 -2.10
CA MET A 382 14.27 31.28 -1.81
C MET A 382 15.18 31.03 -3.02
N LEU A 383 14.92 29.98 -3.81
CA LEU A 383 15.67 29.71 -5.03
C LEU A 383 15.43 30.76 -6.12
N GLU A 384 14.21 31.31 -6.21
CA GLU A 384 13.88 32.38 -7.14
C GLU A 384 14.50 33.72 -6.74
N LEU A 385 14.47 34.05 -5.45
CA LEU A 385 14.95 35.33 -4.94
C LEU A 385 16.46 35.37 -4.61
N ARG A 386 17.10 34.20 -4.42
CA ARG A 386 18.47 34.00 -3.88
C ARG A 386 18.69 34.60 -2.48
N GLU A 387 18.76 35.92 -2.40
CA GLU A 387 18.85 36.68 -1.15
C GLU A 387 17.82 37.80 -1.16
N ALA A 388 16.87 37.75 -0.22
CA ALA A 388 15.82 38.76 -0.12
C ALA A 388 15.37 38.95 1.33
N PRO A 389 14.90 40.16 1.70
CA PRO A 389 14.31 40.39 3.00
C PRO A 389 13.04 39.55 3.17
N TYR A 390 12.69 39.27 4.42
CA TYR A 390 11.53 38.42 4.76
C TYR A 390 10.22 38.87 4.10
N SER A 391 9.99 40.18 3.96
CA SER A 391 8.80 40.74 3.30
C SER A 391 8.66 40.29 1.85
N ARG A 392 9.76 40.36 1.07
CA ARG A 392 9.81 39.91 -0.32
C ARG A 392 9.64 38.40 -0.44
N LEU A 393 10.25 37.63 0.46
CA LEU A 393 10.04 36.18 0.51
C LEU A 393 8.58 35.84 0.80
N ALA A 394 7.93 36.55 1.72
CA ALA A 394 6.53 36.34 2.06
C ALA A 394 5.56 36.77 0.95
N GLU A 395 5.91 37.78 0.13
CA GLU A 395 5.22 38.12 -1.12
C GLU A 395 5.33 36.98 -2.12
N CYS A 396 6.54 36.56 -2.48
CA CYS A 396 6.76 35.48 -3.44
C CYS A 396 6.06 34.17 -3.04
N VAL A 397 6.10 33.79 -1.76
CA VAL A 397 5.37 32.60 -1.27
C VAL A 397 3.85 32.76 -1.42
N ARG A 398 3.30 33.96 -1.24
CA ARG A 398 1.87 34.22 -1.48
C ARG A 398 1.54 34.10 -2.96
N ASP A 399 2.36 34.68 -3.82
CA ASP A 399 2.18 34.65 -5.29
C ASP A 399 2.22 33.21 -5.81
N LEU A 400 3.24 32.43 -5.40
CA LEU A 400 3.35 31.00 -5.74
C LEU A 400 2.13 30.20 -5.25
N ARG A 401 1.61 30.50 -4.05
CA ARG A 401 0.41 29.84 -3.53
C ARG A 401 -0.82 30.19 -4.35
N GLU A 402 -0.96 31.44 -4.78
CA GLU A 402 -2.07 31.87 -5.64
C GLU A 402 -2.01 31.23 -7.02
N GLU A 403 -0.82 31.16 -7.62
CA GLU A 403 -0.57 30.46 -8.88
C GLU A 403 -0.99 28.98 -8.79
N LEU A 404 -0.57 28.29 -7.74
CA LEU A 404 -0.98 26.91 -7.47
C LEU A 404 -2.48 26.78 -7.24
N GLY A 405 -3.10 27.77 -6.60
CA GLY A 405 -4.56 27.84 -6.43
C GLY A 405 -5.29 27.94 -7.77
N ARG A 406 -4.82 28.78 -8.69
CA ARG A 406 -5.37 28.90 -10.06
C ARG A 406 -5.19 27.60 -10.85
N ALA A 407 -4.07 26.91 -10.66
CA ALA A 407 -3.80 25.61 -11.26
C ALA A 407 -4.55 24.43 -10.58
N SER A 408 -5.41 24.71 -9.58
CA SER A 408 -6.14 23.71 -8.80
C SER A 408 -5.22 22.67 -8.11
N VAL A 409 -3.97 23.04 -7.82
CA VAL A 409 -3.04 22.18 -7.10
C VAL A 409 -3.43 22.16 -5.62
N PRO A 410 -3.57 20.98 -4.99
CA PRO A 410 -3.87 20.91 -3.57
C PRO A 410 -2.76 21.58 -2.74
N THR A 411 -3.11 22.40 -1.74
CA THR A 411 -2.11 22.99 -0.84
C THR A 411 -2.44 22.67 0.61
N SER A 412 -1.42 22.34 1.42
CA SER A 412 -1.60 22.17 2.87
C SER A 412 -1.55 23.49 3.64
N CYS A 413 -1.41 24.61 2.91
CA CYS A 413 -1.20 25.96 3.44
C CYS A 413 -2.49 26.76 3.66
N ALA A 414 -3.66 26.11 3.65
CA ALA A 414 -4.94 26.79 3.85
C ALA A 414 -5.07 27.34 5.29
N GLY A 415 -5.13 28.68 5.36
CA GLY A 415 -5.79 29.55 6.34
C GLY A 415 -5.85 29.16 7.82
N GLY A 416 -5.42 30.09 8.68
CA GLY A 416 -5.47 29.99 10.13
C GLY A 416 -6.77 29.43 10.75
N ASN A 417 -6.56 28.69 11.84
CA ASN A 417 -7.42 28.69 13.01
C ASN A 417 -8.85 28.11 12.94
N ARG A 418 -9.19 27.18 12.04
CA ARG A 418 -10.43 26.39 12.18
C ARG A 418 -10.15 24.88 12.27
N SER A 419 -10.53 24.30 13.43
CA SER A 419 -10.61 22.86 13.79
C SER A 419 -9.48 22.19 14.61
N LYS A 420 -8.54 22.92 15.22
CA LYS A 420 -7.48 22.28 16.05
C LYS A 420 -7.95 21.51 17.30
N ARG A 421 -9.24 21.55 17.67
CA ARG A 421 -9.76 20.87 18.89
C ARG A 421 -10.87 19.85 18.67
N SER A 422 -11.71 19.95 17.63
CA SER A 422 -12.85 19.01 17.42
C SER A 422 -12.44 17.69 16.76
N ASP A 423 -11.37 17.67 15.95
CA ASP A 423 -11.04 16.49 15.13
C ASP A 423 -10.21 15.42 15.85
N ARG A 424 -9.62 15.75 17.01
CA ARG A 424 -8.78 14.79 17.76
C ARG A 424 -9.55 13.56 18.27
N ARG A 425 -10.86 13.70 18.51
CA ARG A 425 -11.75 12.61 18.97
C ARG A 425 -12.75 12.16 17.91
N ALA A 426 -13.09 13.02 16.95
CA ALA A 426 -14.08 12.71 15.92
C ALA A 426 -13.61 11.63 14.94
N TRP A 427 -12.31 11.62 14.61
CA TRP A 427 -11.74 10.62 13.71
C TRP A 427 -12.03 9.20 14.20
N TRP A 428 -11.78 8.84 15.46
CA TRP A 428 -11.91 7.46 15.95
C TRP A 428 -13.34 7.02 16.36
N ARG A 429 -14.39 7.82 16.09
CA ARG A 429 -15.76 7.47 16.52
C ARG A 429 -16.49 6.64 15.44
N PRO A 430 -17.00 5.44 15.79
CA PRO A 430 -17.92 4.70 14.93
C PRO A 430 -19.13 5.56 14.58
N SER A 431 -19.50 5.66 13.31
CA SER A 431 -20.78 6.29 12.94
C SER A 431 -21.89 5.23 12.98
N LYS A 432 -22.97 5.50 13.73
CA LYS A 432 -24.12 4.60 13.83
C LYS A 432 -24.79 4.31 12.48
N GLU A 433 -24.78 5.28 11.55
CA GLU A 433 -25.31 5.09 10.19
C GLU A 433 -24.54 3.99 9.43
N ARG A 434 -23.20 4.09 9.33
CA ARG A 434 -22.37 3.07 8.64
C ARG A 434 -22.48 1.66 9.24
N SER A 435 -22.67 1.53 10.56
CA SER A 435 -22.77 0.21 11.21
C SER A 435 -24.14 -0.46 11.03
N SER A 436 -25.22 0.33 11.02
CA SER A 436 -26.58 -0.15 10.70
C SER A 436 -26.71 -0.58 9.25
N ASP A 437 -25.94 0.05 8.37
CA ASP A 437 -25.87 -0.22 6.95
C ASP A 437 -25.04 -1.48 6.65
N TRP A 438 -23.93 -1.67 7.36
CA TRP A 438 -23.12 -2.88 7.27
C TRP A 438 -23.88 -4.15 7.68
N ARG A 439 -24.61 -4.13 8.80
CA ARG A 439 -25.33 -5.31 9.34
C ARG A 439 -26.49 -5.80 8.47
N ARG A 440 -27.19 -4.89 7.79
CA ARG A 440 -28.25 -5.25 6.82
C ARG A 440 -27.70 -5.81 5.51
N ARG A 441 -26.42 -5.58 5.20
CA ARG A 441 -25.86 -5.73 3.84
C ARG A 441 -24.77 -6.79 3.70
N ASN A 442 -24.37 -7.44 4.80
CA ASN A 442 -23.38 -8.52 4.85
C ASN A 442 -23.92 -9.73 5.63
N SER A 443 -25.18 -10.14 5.42
CA SER A 443 -25.75 -11.31 6.13
C SER A 443 -24.92 -12.56 5.85
N TRP A 444 -24.28 -13.09 6.89
CA TRP A 444 -23.36 -14.23 6.85
C TRP A 444 -24.08 -15.60 6.72
N SER A 445 -25.37 -15.62 6.39
CA SER A 445 -26.22 -16.82 6.41
C SER A 445 -26.03 -17.79 5.24
N ALA A 446 -24.96 -17.64 4.44
CA ALA A 446 -24.70 -18.49 3.28
C ALA A 446 -23.59 -19.54 3.49
N TRP A 447 -22.90 -19.54 4.65
CA TRP A 447 -21.73 -20.39 4.87
C TRP A 447 -21.50 -20.82 6.35
N GLU A 448 -22.55 -20.84 7.17
CA GLU A 448 -22.64 -21.83 8.28
C GLU A 448 -23.11 -23.15 7.68
#